data_AF-A0A8T5J3U0-F1
#
_entry.id   AF-A0A8T5J3U0-F1
#
_cell.length_a   1.000
_cell.length_b   1.000
_cell.length_c   1.000
_cell.angle_alpha   90.00
_cell.angle_beta   90.00
_cell.angle_gamma   90.00
#
_symmetry.space_group_name_H-M   'P 1'
#
loop_
_entity.id
_entity.type
_entity.pdbx_description
1 polymer ?
#
loop_
_entity_poly.entity_id
_entity_poly.type
_entity_poly.pdbx_seq_one_letter_code
_entity_poly.pdbx_strand_id
1 'polypeptide(L)'
;MISLRNRKLKRSLEGTISKLHGGRDFSGEIKVSVYDIESGVNASVGGNDSGWAASIIKVPIMISTLQEIEKGSLTSRTKLEVNHEFMLEPWNYVSRLPDKSKIGVKELIYRMIVASDNEATNILANHIGIERINRDMWELGMENSMLGHLLCPGAQRYTSPMNPDGSNITCPNDMVKIMRHIYDDSFSKLNSRVRANADKFLDISPPHLLDTGEFRNSYIKAKAGYISDPKDGEDIHEVGIIDDHLVVCVMLNKVKDAWFFDRGLSDREGESPWAFPVSKDGYFQHDGDYLMDPSCVQGTLSGMKHLPGGVIHRKIMNTIANNI
;
A
#
# COMPACT_ATOMS: atom_id res chain seq x y z
N MET A 1 32.03 -4.03 7.00
CA MET A 1 31.32 -5.18 6.36
C MET A 1 29.97 -4.78 5.79
N ILE A 2 29.08 -4.08 6.52
CA ILE A 2 27.75 -3.64 6.03
C ILE A 2 27.83 -2.81 4.74
N SER A 3 28.72 -1.81 4.66
CA SER A 3 28.92 -1.02 3.42
C SER A 3 29.25 -1.86 2.17
N LEU A 4 29.90 -3.01 2.32
CA LEU A 4 30.17 -3.92 1.19
C LEU A 4 28.89 -4.71 0.82
N ARG A 5 28.13 -5.20 1.81
CA ARG A 5 26.83 -5.86 1.59
C ARG A 5 25.84 -4.92 0.89
N ASN A 6 25.70 -3.67 1.36
CA ASN A 6 24.84 -2.66 0.74
C ASN A 6 25.23 -2.39 -0.72
N ARG A 7 26.53 -2.24 -1.00
CA ARG A 7 27.02 -2.06 -2.39
C ARG A 7 26.76 -3.28 -3.26
N LYS A 8 26.92 -4.49 -2.72
CA LYS A 8 26.64 -5.74 -3.43
C LYS A 8 25.15 -5.84 -3.77
N LEU A 9 24.27 -5.71 -2.78
CA LEU A 9 22.82 -5.73 -2.97
C LEU A 9 22.35 -4.68 -3.98
N LYS A 10 22.83 -3.43 -3.86
CA LYS A 10 22.50 -2.36 -4.81
C LYS A 10 22.91 -2.72 -6.24
N ARG A 11 24.15 -3.18 -6.45
CA ARG A 11 24.64 -3.59 -7.79
C ARG A 11 23.83 -4.76 -8.36
N SER A 12 23.44 -5.73 -7.53
CA SER A 12 22.61 -6.84 -7.95
C SER A 12 21.21 -6.37 -8.37
N LEU A 13 20.58 -5.47 -7.61
CA LEU A 13 19.30 -4.86 -7.98
C LEU A 13 19.40 -4.07 -9.29
N GLU A 14 20.40 -3.21 -9.43
CA GLU A 14 20.66 -2.45 -10.67
C GLU A 14 20.84 -3.39 -11.87
N GLY A 15 21.62 -4.48 -11.70
CA GLY A 15 21.82 -5.49 -12.74
C GLY A 15 20.54 -6.22 -13.13
N THR A 16 19.69 -6.60 -12.16
CA THR A 16 18.40 -7.23 -12.43
C THR A 16 17.46 -6.27 -13.16
N ILE A 17 17.35 -5.02 -12.70
CA ILE A 17 16.51 -3.98 -13.30
C ILE A 17 16.97 -3.65 -14.72
N SER A 18 18.29 -3.56 -14.94
CA SER A 18 18.85 -3.32 -16.28
C SER A 18 18.49 -4.45 -17.26
N LYS A 19 18.57 -5.72 -16.83
CA LYS A 19 18.15 -6.88 -17.65
C LYS A 19 16.66 -6.87 -17.99
N LEU A 20 15.82 -6.48 -17.02
CA LEU A 20 14.37 -6.34 -17.22
C LEU A 20 14.03 -5.31 -18.31
N HIS A 21 14.71 -4.16 -18.32
CA HIS A 21 14.53 -3.15 -19.36
C HIS A 21 15.13 -3.58 -20.72
N GLY A 22 16.32 -4.19 -20.72
CA GLY A 22 17.04 -4.56 -21.95
C GLY A 22 16.41 -5.70 -22.75
N GLY A 23 15.55 -6.52 -22.13
CA GLY A 23 14.94 -7.70 -22.75
C GLY A 23 13.69 -7.45 -23.60
N ARG A 24 13.15 -6.21 -23.63
CA ARG A 24 11.74 -5.92 -24.02
C ARG A 24 10.68 -6.59 -23.13
N ASP A 25 11.09 -7.11 -21.96
CA ASP A 25 10.21 -7.72 -20.95
C ASP A 25 9.34 -6.68 -20.24
N PHE A 26 9.70 -5.39 -20.31
CA PHE A 26 9.08 -4.33 -19.52
C PHE A 26 9.21 -2.95 -20.18
N SER A 27 8.12 -2.18 -20.16
CA SER A 27 8.10 -0.74 -20.43
C SER A 27 7.45 -0.07 -19.23
N GLY A 28 8.18 0.80 -18.54
CA GLY A 28 7.74 1.49 -17.31
C GLY A 28 8.94 1.90 -16.47
N GLU A 29 8.68 2.22 -15.20
CA GLU A 29 9.69 2.57 -14.21
C GLU A 29 9.71 1.50 -13.10
N ILE A 30 10.89 1.00 -12.72
CA ILE A 30 11.07 0.06 -11.60
C ILE A 30 11.84 0.76 -10.50
N LYS A 31 11.23 0.89 -9.32
CA LYS A 31 11.82 1.55 -8.16
C LYS A 31 11.74 0.60 -6.96
N VAL A 32 12.83 0.46 -6.23
CA VAL A 32 12.95 -0.52 -5.14
C VAL A 32 13.71 0.10 -3.98
N SER A 33 13.25 -0.15 -2.76
CA SER A 33 14.01 0.09 -1.54
C SER A 33 13.86 -1.07 -0.56
N VAL A 34 14.98 -1.40 0.10
CA VAL A 34 15.08 -2.52 1.04
C VAL A 34 15.87 -2.09 2.25
N TYR A 35 15.38 -2.48 3.43
CA TYR A 35 16.06 -2.28 4.69
C TYR A 35 15.83 -3.48 5.62
N ASP A 36 16.91 -4.16 6.00
CA ASP A 36 16.90 -5.21 7.00
C ASP A 36 17.19 -4.60 8.38
N ILE A 37 16.22 -4.66 9.28
CA ILE A 37 16.28 -4.10 10.64
C ILE A 37 17.35 -4.79 11.47
N GLU A 38 17.51 -6.10 11.35
CA GLU A 38 18.45 -6.87 12.17
C GLU A 38 19.90 -6.61 11.79
N SER A 39 20.21 -6.66 10.49
CA SER A 39 21.60 -6.53 10.02
C SER A 39 22.01 -5.10 9.65
N GLY A 40 21.04 -4.19 9.52
CA GLY A 40 21.23 -2.83 9.01
C GLY A 40 21.57 -2.77 7.51
N VAL A 41 21.53 -3.90 6.80
CA VAL A 41 21.74 -3.94 5.34
C VAL A 41 20.62 -3.21 4.64
N ASN A 42 21.00 -2.35 3.70
CA ASN A 42 20.02 -1.57 2.95
C ASN A 42 20.54 -1.22 1.55
N ALA A 43 19.60 -1.08 0.62
CA ALA A 43 19.86 -0.63 -0.74
C ALA A 43 18.58 -0.09 -1.38
N SER A 44 18.75 0.82 -2.34
CA SER A 44 17.65 1.31 -3.16
C SER A 44 18.09 1.60 -4.59
N VAL A 45 17.18 1.41 -5.55
CA VAL A 45 17.29 1.82 -6.96
C VAL A 45 16.06 2.67 -7.28
N GLY A 46 16.26 3.92 -7.70
CA GLY A 46 15.18 4.90 -7.85
C GLY A 46 14.44 5.20 -6.54
N GLY A 47 15.09 5.00 -5.39
CA GLY A 47 14.42 5.00 -4.08
C GLY A 47 13.83 6.35 -3.65
N ASN A 48 14.34 7.47 -4.20
CA ASN A 48 13.81 8.81 -3.95
C ASN A 48 12.96 9.34 -5.10
N ASP A 49 12.82 8.58 -6.19
CA ASP A 49 12.13 9.05 -7.39
C ASP A 49 10.64 8.84 -7.19
N SER A 50 9.88 9.93 -6.99
CA SER A 50 8.45 9.81 -6.76
C SER A 50 7.70 9.28 -7.98
N GLY A 51 6.59 8.60 -7.73
CA GLY A 51 5.62 8.17 -8.74
C GLY A 51 4.22 8.23 -8.13
N TRP A 52 3.19 7.96 -8.93
CA TRP A 52 1.84 7.82 -8.40
C TRP A 52 1.84 6.75 -7.31
N ALA A 53 1.19 7.04 -6.19
CA ALA A 53 1.30 6.21 -5.00
C ALA A 53 0.35 5.01 -4.99
N ALA A 54 -0.63 4.98 -5.89
CA ALA A 54 -1.72 4.00 -5.84
C ALA A 54 -2.29 3.87 -4.40
N SER A 55 -2.75 2.68 -4.01
CA SER A 55 -3.30 2.46 -2.67
C SER A 55 -2.24 2.30 -1.56
N ILE A 56 -0.93 2.35 -1.84
CA ILE A 56 0.07 2.32 -0.76
C ILE A 56 0.13 3.64 0.02
N ILE A 57 -0.46 4.73 -0.52
CA ILE A 57 -0.72 5.99 0.21
C ILE A 57 -1.63 5.81 1.44
N LYS A 58 -2.36 4.69 1.54
CA LYS A 58 -3.26 4.42 2.66
C LYS A 58 -2.51 4.10 3.96
N VAL A 59 -1.24 3.72 3.88
CA VAL A 59 -0.38 3.51 5.06
C VAL A 59 -0.21 4.81 5.86
N PRO A 60 0.24 5.95 5.28
CA PRO A 60 0.31 7.20 6.03
C PRO A 60 -1.06 7.73 6.49
N ILE A 61 -2.15 7.47 5.76
CA ILE A 61 -3.51 7.83 6.21
C ILE A 61 -3.89 7.03 7.48
N MET A 62 -3.61 5.73 7.50
CA MET A 62 -3.79 4.89 8.70
C MET A 62 -2.98 5.43 9.87
N ILE A 63 -1.69 5.73 9.66
CA ILE A 63 -0.82 6.25 10.73
C ILE A 63 -1.36 7.57 11.28
N SER A 64 -1.77 8.51 10.43
CA SER A 64 -2.34 9.79 10.87
C SER A 64 -3.63 9.59 11.66
N THR A 65 -4.49 8.66 11.22
CA THR A 65 -5.73 8.30 11.93
C THR A 65 -5.45 7.71 13.30
N LEU A 66 -4.48 6.78 13.40
CA LEU A 66 -4.08 6.16 14.65
C LEU A 66 -3.42 7.16 15.61
N GLN A 67 -2.69 8.16 15.09
CA GLN A 67 -2.17 9.25 15.91
C GLN A 67 -3.29 10.11 16.50
N GLU A 68 -4.37 10.39 15.77
CA GLU A 68 -5.54 11.08 16.33
C GLU A 68 -6.25 10.26 17.40
N ILE A 69 -6.30 8.93 17.23
CA ILE A 69 -6.82 8.04 18.28
C ILE A 69 -5.94 8.10 19.53
N GLU A 70 -4.62 8.06 19.37
CA GLU A 70 -3.69 8.14 20.51
C GLU A 70 -3.72 9.52 21.20
N LYS A 71 -3.94 10.60 20.45
CA LYS A 71 -4.11 11.96 20.99
C LYS A 71 -5.47 12.17 21.67
N GLY A 72 -6.43 11.26 21.48
CA GLY A 72 -7.77 11.33 22.04
C GLY A 72 -8.71 12.29 21.31
N SER A 73 -8.29 12.87 20.17
CA SER A 73 -9.17 13.68 19.30
C SER A 73 -10.16 12.81 18.52
N LEU A 74 -9.84 11.52 18.36
CA LEU A 74 -10.67 10.50 17.74
C LEU A 74 -10.70 9.25 18.64
N THR A 75 -11.72 8.40 18.49
CA THR A 75 -11.71 7.06 19.12
C THR A 75 -11.92 6.00 18.06
N SER A 76 -11.47 4.78 18.32
CA SER A 76 -11.68 3.63 17.41
C SER A 76 -13.16 3.32 17.17
N ARG A 77 -14.05 3.75 18.08
CA ARG A 77 -15.50 3.57 18.01
C ARG A 77 -16.25 4.78 17.48
N THR A 78 -15.57 5.92 17.27
CA THR A 78 -16.19 7.12 16.70
C THR A 78 -16.87 6.74 15.39
N LYS A 79 -18.12 7.15 15.24
CA LYS A 79 -18.94 6.85 14.07
C LYS A 79 -18.85 8.01 13.09
N LEU A 80 -18.30 7.75 11.91
CA LEU A 80 -18.27 8.68 10.80
C LEU A 80 -19.39 8.35 9.82
N GLU A 81 -19.90 9.40 9.17
CA GLU A 81 -21.01 9.30 8.22
C GLU A 81 -20.48 8.95 6.83
N VAL A 82 -21.16 8.04 6.14
CA VAL A 82 -20.99 7.79 4.72
C VAL A 82 -21.88 8.78 3.97
N ASN A 83 -21.29 9.65 3.15
CA ASN A 83 -22.02 10.71 2.43
C ASN A 83 -21.91 10.61 0.90
N HIS A 84 -21.13 9.64 0.38
CA HIS A 84 -20.90 9.38 -1.05
C HIS A 84 -20.45 10.59 -1.88
N GLU A 85 -20.08 11.70 -1.22
CA GLU A 85 -19.69 12.97 -1.83
C GLU A 85 -18.42 12.79 -2.69
N PHE A 86 -17.56 11.86 -2.27
CA PHE A 86 -16.26 11.58 -2.85
C PHE A 86 -16.12 10.11 -3.24
N MET A 87 -17.19 9.48 -3.72
CA MET A 87 -17.13 8.08 -4.13
C MET A 87 -16.42 7.91 -5.48
N LEU A 88 -15.40 7.04 -5.52
CA LEU A 88 -14.71 6.67 -6.77
C LEU A 88 -15.46 5.59 -7.54
N GLU A 89 -15.87 4.54 -6.83
CA GLU A 89 -16.42 3.33 -7.42
C GLU A 89 -17.42 2.66 -6.45
N PRO A 90 -18.53 2.08 -6.95
CA PRO A 90 -19.61 1.55 -6.11
C PRO A 90 -19.42 0.07 -5.70
N TRP A 91 -18.20 -0.47 -5.76
CA TRP A 91 -17.97 -1.91 -5.62
C TRP A 91 -17.56 -2.34 -4.21
N ASN A 92 -16.96 -1.44 -3.44
CA ASN A 92 -16.45 -1.73 -2.11
C ASN A 92 -17.58 -1.74 -1.07
N TYR A 93 -17.32 -2.31 0.10
CA TYR A 93 -18.32 -2.44 1.16
C TYR A 93 -18.87 -1.07 1.59
N VAL A 94 -18.00 -0.09 1.84
CA VAL A 94 -18.42 1.22 2.35
C VAL A 94 -19.21 2.00 1.29
N SER A 95 -18.77 1.95 0.03
CA SER A 95 -19.48 2.57 -1.10
C SER A 95 -20.88 1.96 -1.38
N ARG A 96 -21.18 0.77 -0.85
CA ARG A 96 -22.49 0.12 -1.01
C ARG A 96 -23.43 0.35 0.17
N LEU A 97 -22.95 0.99 1.25
CA LEU A 97 -23.80 1.33 2.37
C LEU A 97 -24.79 2.43 1.97
N PRO A 98 -26.03 2.42 2.51
CA PRO A 98 -26.96 3.52 2.33
C PRO A 98 -26.33 4.85 2.73
N ASP A 99 -26.71 5.93 2.03
CA ASP A 99 -26.34 7.29 2.42
C ASP A 99 -26.68 7.56 3.90
N LYS A 100 -25.82 8.29 4.58
CA LYS A 100 -25.87 8.61 6.02
C LYS A 100 -25.67 7.41 6.96
N SER A 101 -25.22 6.28 6.44
CA SER A 101 -24.78 5.16 7.27
C SER A 101 -23.64 5.58 8.19
N LYS A 102 -23.59 4.97 9.38
CA LYS A 102 -22.59 5.28 10.41
C LYS A 102 -21.65 4.11 10.64
N ILE A 103 -20.38 4.30 10.29
CA ILE A 103 -19.34 3.28 10.37
C ILE A 103 -18.25 3.70 11.37
N GLY A 104 -17.72 2.73 12.12
CA GLY A 104 -16.71 3.00 13.14
C GLY A 104 -15.34 3.23 12.51
N VAL A 105 -14.52 4.11 13.11
CA VAL A 105 -13.14 4.37 12.63
C VAL A 105 -12.30 3.09 12.52
N LYS A 106 -12.38 2.17 13.49
CA LYS A 106 -11.68 0.88 13.42
C LYS A 106 -12.04 0.09 12.15
N GLU A 107 -13.33 0.06 11.82
CA GLU A 107 -13.84 -0.63 10.63
C GLU A 107 -13.40 0.09 9.35
N LEU A 108 -13.42 1.43 9.34
CA LEU A 108 -12.90 2.21 8.20
C LEU A 108 -11.42 1.92 7.95
N ILE A 109 -10.59 1.86 8.99
CA ILE A 109 -9.16 1.52 8.84
C ILE A 109 -9.01 0.08 8.30
N TYR A 110 -9.77 -0.86 8.86
CA TYR A 110 -9.78 -2.25 8.38
C TYR A 110 -10.10 -2.33 6.88
N ARG A 111 -11.21 -1.71 6.45
CA ARG A 111 -11.64 -1.69 5.05
C ARG A 111 -10.62 -1.00 4.15
N MET A 112 -10.04 0.11 4.61
CA MET A 112 -9.02 0.86 3.88
C MET A 112 -7.73 0.06 3.68
N ILE A 113 -7.26 -0.68 4.69
CA ILE A 113 -5.99 -1.40 4.62
C ILE A 113 -6.15 -2.76 3.95
N VAL A 114 -7.09 -3.58 4.44
CA VAL A 114 -7.23 -4.98 4.03
C VAL A 114 -7.97 -5.09 2.69
N ALA A 115 -9.10 -4.40 2.56
CA ALA A 115 -9.91 -4.43 1.33
C ALA A 115 -9.57 -3.29 0.37
N SER A 116 -8.64 -2.40 0.72
CA SER A 116 -8.30 -1.22 -0.10
C SER A 116 -9.52 -0.35 -0.45
N ASP A 117 -10.52 -0.25 0.42
CA ASP A 117 -11.76 0.49 0.17
C ASP A 117 -11.50 2.00 0.02
N ASN A 118 -11.80 2.55 -1.17
CA ASN A 118 -11.56 3.96 -1.49
C ASN A 118 -12.52 4.92 -0.79
N GLU A 119 -13.77 4.53 -0.54
CA GLU A 119 -14.72 5.37 0.21
C GLU A 119 -14.30 5.43 1.68
N ALA A 120 -13.87 4.31 2.25
CA ALA A 120 -13.32 4.29 3.60
C ALA A 120 -12.08 5.20 3.72
N THR A 121 -11.24 5.20 2.68
CA THR A 121 -10.05 6.05 2.58
C THR A 121 -10.43 7.52 2.57
N ASN A 122 -11.41 7.90 1.75
CA ASN A 122 -11.84 9.30 1.60
C ASN A 122 -12.50 9.83 2.88
N ILE A 123 -13.35 9.03 3.54
CA ILE A 123 -13.96 9.40 4.81
C ILE A 123 -12.90 9.68 5.87
N LEU A 124 -11.89 8.80 6.02
CA LEU A 124 -10.80 9.00 6.97
C LEU A 124 -9.94 10.19 6.60
N ALA A 125 -9.50 10.30 5.33
CA ALA A 125 -8.63 11.38 4.88
C ALA A 125 -9.30 12.75 5.03
N ASN A 126 -10.61 12.85 4.71
CA ASN A 126 -11.38 14.06 4.88
C ASN A 126 -11.57 14.42 6.36
N HIS A 127 -11.83 13.42 7.21
CA HIS A 127 -12.00 13.67 8.64
C HIS A 127 -10.71 14.14 9.33
N ILE A 128 -9.56 13.58 8.96
CA ILE A 128 -8.26 13.94 9.53
C ILE A 128 -7.70 15.24 8.92
N GLY A 129 -7.98 15.48 7.63
CA GLY A 129 -7.48 16.60 6.84
C GLY A 129 -6.19 16.25 6.09
N ILE A 130 -6.14 16.62 4.81
CA ILE A 130 -4.99 16.34 3.92
C ILE A 130 -3.72 17.05 4.42
N GLU A 131 -3.83 18.30 4.89
CA GLU A 131 -2.72 19.07 5.43
C GLU A 131 -2.13 18.40 6.67
N ARG A 132 -2.99 17.80 7.50
CA ARG A 132 -2.55 17.06 8.68
C ARG A 132 -1.79 15.81 8.28
N ILE A 133 -2.32 15.03 7.35
CA ILE A 133 -1.70 13.80 6.87
C ILE A 133 -0.33 14.10 6.24
N ASN A 134 -0.24 15.11 5.39
CA ASN A 134 1.03 15.52 4.78
C ASN A 134 2.05 16.02 5.80
N ARG A 135 1.60 16.71 6.86
CA ARG A 135 2.49 17.11 7.96
C ARG A 135 3.03 15.89 8.71
N ASP A 136 2.15 14.94 9.06
CA ASP A 136 2.56 13.71 9.75
C ASP A 136 3.55 12.91 8.89
N MET A 137 3.32 12.83 7.57
CA MET A 137 4.27 12.26 6.60
C MET A 137 5.64 12.95 6.64
N TRP A 138 5.66 14.28 6.60
CA TRP A 138 6.90 15.07 6.64
C TRP A 138 7.66 14.89 7.97
N GLU A 139 6.97 14.89 9.11
CA GLU A 139 7.57 14.68 10.44
C GLU A 139 8.21 13.27 10.59
N LEU A 140 7.65 12.29 9.89
CA LEU A 140 8.18 10.93 9.73
C LEU A 140 9.24 10.81 8.62
N GLY A 141 9.66 11.93 8.03
CA GLY A 141 10.72 12.00 7.04
C GLY A 141 10.33 11.53 5.63
N MET A 142 9.03 11.45 5.32
CA MET A 142 8.51 11.12 3.99
C MET A 142 8.50 12.35 3.06
N GLU A 143 9.69 12.91 2.82
CA GLU A 143 9.88 14.22 2.18
C GLU A 143 9.56 14.25 0.67
N ASN A 144 9.46 13.10 0.00
CA ASN A 144 9.18 12.97 -1.43
C ASN A 144 7.76 12.40 -1.68
N SER A 145 6.91 12.43 -0.66
CA SER A 145 5.58 11.85 -0.69
C SER A 145 4.52 12.90 -0.36
N MET A 146 3.35 12.79 -0.99
CA MET A 146 2.26 13.74 -0.80
C MET A 146 0.91 13.09 -1.09
N LEU A 147 -0.03 13.22 -0.16
CA LEU A 147 -1.46 13.07 -0.44
C LEU A 147 -1.95 14.40 -1.02
N GLY A 148 -2.12 14.46 -2.34
CA GLY A 148 -2.52 15.65 -3.06
C GLY A 148 -4.04 15.81 -3.19
N HIS A 149 -4.81 14.72 -3.13
CA HIS A 149 -6.27 14.78 -3.23
C HIS A 149 -6.95 13.54 -2.65
N LEU A 150 -8.24 13.66 -2.33
CA LEU A 150 -9.09 12.50 -2.07
C LEU A 150 -9.21 11.63 -3.32
N LEU A 151 -9.33 10.32 -3.14
CA LEU A 151 -9.36 9.34 -4.22
C LEU A 151 -10.73 9.35 -4.89
N CYS A 152 -11.12 10.45 -5.53
CA CYS A 152 -12.38 10.57 -6.27
C CYS A 152 -12.25 11.54 -7.44
N PRO A 153 -13.13 11.45 -8.45
CA PRO A 153 -13.18 12.43 -9.53
C PRO A 153 -13.53 13.82 -8.99
N GLY A 154 -12.86 14.85 -9.50
CA GLY A 154 -13.18 16.25 -9.17
C GLY A 154 -12.77 16.71 -7.77
N ALA A 155 -12.07 15.88 -6.99
CA ALA A 155 -11.52 16.30 -5.69
C ALA A 155 -10.63 17.54 -5.83
N GLN A 156 -10.69 18.43 -4.84
CA GLN A 156 -9.74 19.52 -4.73
C GLN A 156 -8.31 18.97 -4.64
N ARG A 157 -7.43 19.54 -5.47
CA ARG A 157 -6.01 19.18 -5.53
C ARG A 157 -5.18 20.18 -4.75
N TYR A 158 -4.39 19.66 -3.82
CA TYR A 158 -3.36 20.37 -3.09
C TYR A 158 -2.06 20.25 -3.89
N THR A 159 -1.49 21.38 -4.25
CA THR A 159 -0.25 21.44 -5.04
C THR A 159 0.91 21.94 -4.18
N SER A 160 2.12 21.60 -4.58
CA SER A 160 3.36 22.14 -4.00
C SER A 160 4.41 22.33 -5.10
N PRO A 161 5.51 23.06 -4.86
CA PRO A 161 6.59 23.16 -5.84
C PRO A 161 7.16 21.80 -6.29
N MET A 162 7.11 20.78 -5.42
CA MET A 162 7.56 19.41 -5.71
C MET A 162 6.48 18.58 -6.41
N ASN A 163 5.22 18.98 -6.32
CA ASN A 163 4.06 18.26 -6.86
C ASN A 163 3.02 19.24 -7.45
N PRO A 164 3.34 19.87 -8.59
CA PRO A 164 2.55 20.97 -9.14
C PRO A 164 1.18 20.54 -9.68
N ASP A 165 1.00 19.25 -10.01
CA ASP A 165 -0.27 18.68 -10.46
C ASP A 165 -1.16 18.20 -9.29
N GLY A 166 -0.62 18.23 -8.06
CA GLY A 166 -1.30 17.79 -6.85
C GLY A 166 -1.73 16.33 -6.89
N SER A 167 -1.00 15.47 -7.59
CA SER A 167 -1.27 14.03 -7.63
C SER A 167 -0.88 13.35 -6.31
N ASN A 168 -1.47 12.19 -6.02
CA ASN A 168 -1.05 11.37 -4.89
C ASN A 168 0.27 10.67 -5.24
N ILE A 169 1.38 11.08 -4.64
CA ILE A 169 2.73 10.60 -4.97
C ILE A 169 3.46 10.04 -3.75
N THR A 170 4.36 9.08 -4.00
CA THR A 170 5.28 8.51 -2.98
C THR A 170 6.55 8.00 -3.65
N CYS A 171 7.55 7.59 -2.86
CA CYS A 171 8.73 6.88 -3.32
C CYS A 171 9.09 5.69 -2.40
N PRO A 172 9.89 4.71 -2.87
CA PRO A 172 10.21 3.54 -2.06
C PRO A 172 10.92 3.84 -0.74
N ASN A 173 11.81 4.84 -0.71
CA ASN A 173 12.54 5.18 0.52
C ASN A 173 11.61 5.75 1.59
N ASP A 174 10.63 6.56 1.22
CA ASP A 174 9.66 7.11 2.16
C ASP A 174 8.72 6.02 2.69
N MET A 175 8.32 5.09 1.83
CA MET A 175 7.53 3.93 2.23
C MET A 175 8.31 2.99 3.15
N VAL A 176 9.61 2.79 2.92
CA VAL A 176 10.48 2.08 3.87
C VAL A 176 10.60 2.82 5.20
N LYS A 177 10.71 4.16 5.21
CA LYS A 177 10.78 4.95 6.45
C LYS A 177 9.52 4.79 7.31
N ILE A 178 8.33 4.92 6.74
CA ILE A 178 7.09 4.76 7.51
C ILE A 178 6.91 3.34 8.04
N MET A 179 7.32 2.32 7.28
CA MET A 179 7.33 0.94 7.76
C MET A 179 8.33 0.74 8.90
N ARG A 180 9.53 1.32 8.80
CA ARG A 180 10.47 1.30 9.93
C ARG A 180 9.93 2.03 11.15
N HIS A 181 9.17 3.12 10.99
CA HIS A 181 8.49 3.72 12.13
C HIS A 181 7.45 2.78 12.77
N ILE A 182 6.88 1.82 12.04
CA ILE A 182 6.01 0.79 12.62
C ILE A 182 6.85 -0.28 13.34
N TYR A 183 7.89 -0.82 12.70
CA TYR A 183 8.53 -2.08 13.15
C TYR A 183 9.90 -1.94 13.83
N ASP A 184 10.63 -0.83 13.64
CA ASP A 184 11.98 -0.62 14.21
C ASP A 184 11.90 0.31 15.43
N ASP A 185 11.92 -0.26 16.63
CA ASP A 185 11.90 0.45 17.91
C ASP A 185 12.99 1.54 18.01
N SER A 186 14.19 1.24 17.49
CA SER A 186 15.35 2.13 17.60
C SER A 186 15.28 3.34 16.65
N PHE A 187 14.45 3.24 15.61
CA PHE A 187 14.24 4.28 14.61
C PHE A 187 12.94 5.04 14.83
N SER A 188 11.95 4.44 15.49
CA SER A 188 10.60 4.97 15.50
C SER A 188 10.45 6.29 16.26
N LYS A 189 9.71 7.22 15.66
CA LYS A 189 9.19 8.42 16.33
C LYS A 189 7.72 8.25 16.75
N LEU A 190 7.09 7.13 16.41
CA LEU A 190 5.69 6.87 16.71
C LEU A 190 5.53 6.35 18.15
N ASN A 191 4.42 6.72 18.78
CA ASN A 191 4.00 6.12 20.04
C ASN A 191 3.81 4.60 19.88
N SER A 192 4.21 3.81 20.87
CA SER A 192 4.14 2.33 20.83
C SER A 192 2.73 1.78 20.59
N ARG A 193 1.67 2.47 21.06
CA ARG A 193 0.27 2.10 20.80
C ARG A 193 -0.13 2.33 19.34
N VAL A 194 0.34 3.42 18.73
CA VAL A 194 0.13 3.67 17.30
C VAL A 194 0.78 2.55 16.49
N ARG A 195 2.01 2.17 16.86
CA ARG A 195 2.77 1.10 16.19
C ARG A 195 2.08 -0.25 16.34
N ALA A 196 1.69 -0.64 17.55
CA ALA A 196 0.99 -1.90 17.81
C ALA A 196 -0.35 -1.98 17.08
N ASN A 197 -1.09 -0.88 16.96
CA ASN A 197 -2.34 -0.88 16.19
C ASN A 197 -2.10 -0.95 14.68
N ALA A 198 -1.07 -0.26 14.16
CA ALA A 198 -0.70 -0.34 12.75
C ALA A 198 -0.27 -1.75 12.35
N ASP A 199 0.55 -2.41 13.19
CA ASP A 199 0.96 -3.81 13.03
C ASP A 199 -0.25 -4.74 12.91
N LYS A 200 -1.23 -4.64 13.83
CA LYS A 200 -2.46 -5.45 13.78
C LYS A 200 -3.25 -5.33 12.47
N PHE A 201 -3.33 -4.14 11.88
CA PHE A 201 -4.04 -3.96 10.61
C PHE A 201 -3.25 -4.49 9.41
N LEU A 202 -1.92 -4.37 9.43
CA LEU A 202 -1.05 -4.88 8.36
C LEU A 202 -0.88 -6.40 8.42
N ASP A 203 -0.91 -6.99 9.62
CA ASP A 203 -0.81 -8.43 9.86
C ASP A 203 -1.93 -9.22 9.18
N ILE A 204 -3.15 -8.68 9.23
CA ILE A 204 -4.33 -9.30 8.60
C ILE A 204 -4.49 -8.92 7.12
N SER A 205 -3.56 -8.11 6.57
CA SER A 205 -3.58 -7.70 5.16
C SER A 205 -2.71 -8.66 4.34
N PRO A 206 -3.28 -9.46 3.42
CA PRO A 206 -2.53 -10.47 2.71
C PRO A 206 -1.49 -9.85 1.76
N PRO A 207 -0.30 -10.47 1.61
CA PRO A 207 0.64 -10.08 0.57
C PRO A 207 0.13 -10.50 -0.82
N HIS A 208 0.46 -9.71 -1.84
CA HIS A 208 0.06 -9.98 -3.22
C HIS A 208 1.24 -10.35 -4.12
N LEU A 209 2.39 -9.72 -3.94
CA LEU A 209 3.57 -9.81 -4.82
C LEU A 209 4.89 -10.00 -4.06
N LEU A 210 5.00 -9.57 -2.79
CA LEU A 210 6.18 -9.76 -1.95
C LEU A 210 6.36 -11.24 -1.55
N ASP A 211 5.29 -12.03 -1.51
CA ASP A 211 5.31 -13.48 -1.29
C ASP A 211 5.61 -14.28 -2.59
N THR A 212 6.47 -13.71 -3.44
CA THR A 212 6.94 -14.36 -4.67
C THR A 212 8.41 -14.75 -4.56
N GLY A 213 8.81 -15.72 -5.38
CA GLY A 213 10.18 -16.20 -5.38
C GLY A 213 10.54 -16.95 -4.10
N GLU A 214 11.72 -16.69 -3.57
CA GLU A 214 12.22 -17.32 -2.32
C GLU A 214 11.37 -16.98 -1.08
N PHE A 215 10.58 -15.92 -1.10
CA PHE A 215 9.75 -15.48 0.05
C PHE A 215 8.32 -16.06 0.05
N ARG A 216 8.00 -17.03 -0.83
CA ARG A 216 6.65 -17.61 -0.94
C ARG A 216 6.07 -18.16 0.36
N ASN A 217 6.92 -18.61 1.27
CA ASN A 217 6.53 -19.21 2.55
C ASN A 217 6.90 -18.33 3.75
N SER A 218 7.35 -17.10 3.51
CA SER A 218 7.65 -16.15 4.58
C SER A 218 6.37 -15.58 5.17
N TYR A 219 6.47 -15.14 6.41
CA TYR A 219 5.41 -14.37 7.05
C TYR A 219 5.53 -12.91 6.60
N ILE A 220 4.49 -12.37 5.96
CA ILE A 220 4.55 -11.06 5.31
C ILE A 220 3.33 -10.23 5.69
N LYS A 221 3.59 -9.01 6.15
CA LYS A 221 2.58 -7.99 6.45
C LYS A 221 2.74 -6.88 5.42
N ALA A 222 1.72 -6.62 4.61
CA ALA A 222 1.89 -5.74 3.45
C ALA A 222 0.66 -4.91 3.09
N LYS A 223 0.90 -3.83 2.34
CA LYS A 223 -0.12 -3.10 1.60
C LYS A 223 0.28 -3.05 0.14
N ALA A 224 -0.59 -3.58 -0.72
CA ALA A 224 -0.48 -3.42 -2.16
C ALA A 224 -1.22 -2.17 -2.67
N GLY A 225 -0.79 -1.67 -3.82
CA GLY A 225 -1.44 -0.58 -4.53
C GLY A 225 -1.49 -0.86 -6.02
N TYR A 226 -2.63 -0.54 -6.63
CA TYR A 226 -2.84 -0.70 -8.05
C TYR A 226 -3.58 0.51 -8.65
N ILE A 227 -3.13 1.00 -9.80
CA ILE A 227 -3.85 1.94 -10.69
C ILE A 227 -3.73 1.41 -12.12
N SER A 228 -4.80 1.53 -12.91
CA SER A 228 -4.77 1.35 -14.36
C SER A 228 -5.11 2.67 -15.03
N ASP A 229 -4.17 3.23 -15.81
CA ASP A 229 -4.40 4.39 -16.65
C ASP A 229 -4.28 3.99 -18.14
N PRO A 230 -5.33 4.19 -18.97
CA PRO A 230 -5.29 3.83 -20.38
C PRO A 230 -4.23 4.55 -21.22
N LYS A 231 -3.72 5.71 -20.76
CA LYS A 231 -2.72 6.52 -21.45
C LYS A 231 -1.31 6.25 -20.93
N ASP A 232 -1.17 6.21 -19.61
CA ASP A 232 0.14 6.18 -18.94
C ASP A 232 0.58 4.77 -18.51
N GLY A 233 -0.32 3.79 -18.57
CA GLY A 233 -0.07 2.40 -18.20
C GLY A 233 -0.52 2.10 -16.76
N GLU A 234 0.03 1.04 -16.19
CA GLU A 234 -0.39 0.55 -14.88
C GLU A 234 0.65 0.87 -13.79
N ASP A 235 0.18 1.21 -12.60
CA ASP A 235 1.02 1.32 -11.41
C ASP A 235 0.73 0.14 -10.50
N ILE A 236 1.75 -0.66 -10.20
CA ILE A 236 1.64 -1.89 -9.41
C ILE A 236 2.69 -1.83 -8.32
N HIS A 237 2.25 -1.76 -7.08
CA HIS A 237 3.12 -1.49 -5.95
C HIS A 237 2.84 -2.44 -4.81
N GLU A 238 3.87 -2.71 -4.02
CA GLU A 238 3.69 -3.29 -2.70
C GLU A 238 4.78 -2.82 -1.74
N VAL A 239 4.35 -2.52 -0.52
CA VAL A 239 5.21 -2.24 0.61
C VAL A 239 4.88 -3.22 1.72
N GLY A 240 5.89 -3.75 2.39
CA GLY A 240 5.68 -4.73 3.45
C GLY A 240 6.91 -4.94 4.33
N ILE A 241 6.71 -5.78 5.34
CA ILE A 241 7.77 -6.37 6.14
C ILE A 241 7.69 -7.89 6.01
N ILE A 242 8.86 -8.53 5.86
CA ILE A 242 9.03 -9.96 5.69
C ILE A 242 9.74 -10.50 6.93
N ASP A 243 9.17 -11.55 7.52
CA ASP A 243 9.66 -12.23 8.72
C ASP A 243 10.00 -11.27 9.89
N ASP A 244 9.22 -10.19 10.00
CA ASP A 244 9.33 -9.13 11.02
C ASP A 244 10.65 -8.34 11.06
N HIS A 245 11.55 -8.51 10.08
CA HIS A 245 12.82 -7.77 10.05
C HIS A 245 13.14 -7.10 8.71
N LEU A 246 12.68 -7.67 7.59
CA LEU A 246 13.05 -7.21 6.26
C LEU A 246 11.97 -6.32 5.65
N VAL A 247 12.18 -5.01 5.68
CA VAL A 247 11.29 -4.02 5.08
C VAL A 247 11.58 -3.87 3.59
N VAL A 248 10.57 -4.05 2.74
CA VAL A 248 10.70 -3.96 1.28
C VAL A 248 9.60 -3.08 0.71
N CYS A 249 9.97 -2.20 -0.21
CA CYS A 249 9.03 -1.51 -1.09
C CYS A 249 9.45 -1.70 -2.55
N VAL A 250 8.53 -2.18 -3.37
CA VAL A 250 8.68 -2.28 -4.82
C VAL A 250 7.56 -1.47 -5.46
N MET A 251 7.94 -0.52 -6.31
CA MET A 251 7.02 0.28 -7.11
C MET A 251 7.33 0.07 -8.58
N LEU A 252 6.35 -0.45 -9.32
CA LEU A 252 6.35 -0.44 -10.77
C LEU A 252 5.40 0.67 -11.24
N ASN A 253 5.92 1.74 -11.83
CA ASN A 253 5.10 2.83 -12.34
C ASN A 253 5.00 2.79 -13.87
N LYS A 254 3.87 3.24 -14.43
CA LYS A 254 3.67 3.39 -15.88
C LYS A 254 3.98 2.13 -16.69
N VAL A 255 3.62 0.98 -16.16
CA VAL A 255 3.87 -0.31 -16.79
C VAL A 255 2.93 -0.50 -17.96
N LYS A 256 3.48 -0.54 -19.17
CA LYS A 256 2.69 -0.86 -20.38
C LYS A 256 2.56 -2.38 -20.52
N ASP A 257 1.41 -2.83 -21.02
CA ASP A 257 1.16 -4.24 -21.34
C ASP A 257 1.27 -5.21 -20.14
N ALA A 258 1.17 -4.70 -18.91
CA ALA A 258 0.91 -5.54 -17.74
C ALA A 258 -0.58 -5.87 -17.74
N TRP A 259 -1.07 -6.75 -18.61
CA TRP A 259 -2.52 -6.92 -18.80
C TRP A 259 -3.22 -7.52 -17.56
N PHE A 260 -3.73 -6.67 -16.65
CA PHE A 260 -4.59 -7.08 -15.53
C PHE A 260 -6.07 -7.08 -15.91
N PHE A 261 -6.53 -6.14 -16.75
CA PHE A 261 -7.95 -5.99 -17.09
C PHE A 261 -8.40 -6.71 -18.36
N ASP A 262 -7.49 -7.03 -19.29
CA ASP A 262 -7.86 -7.51 -20.63
C ASP A 262 -7.90 -9.05 -20.76
N ARG A 263 -7.74 -9.80 -19.66
CA ARG A 263 -7.87 -11.28 -19.63
C ARG A 263 -9.08 -11.78 -18.82
N GLY A 264 -10.26 -11.25 -19.11
CA GLY A 264 -11.54 -11.96 -18.85
C GLY A 264 -12.10 -11.89 -17.44
N LEU A 265 -11.74 -10.88 -16.64
CA LEU A 265 -12.44 -10.55 -15.39
C LEU A 265 -13.53 -9.47 -15.57
N SER A 266 -13.67 -8.92 -16.77
CA SER A 266 -14.70 -7.93 -17.14
C SER A 266 -16.04 -8.54 -17.56
N ASP A 267 -16.11 -9.85 -17.80
CA ASP A 267 -17.24 -10.45 -18.54
C ASP A 267 -18.23 -11.23 -17.66
N ARG A 268 -18.10 -11.17 -16.33
CA ARG A 268 -19.19 -11.58 -15.43
C ARG A 268 -20.00 -10.35 -15.06
N GLU A 269 -21.19 -10.27 -15.65
CA GLU A 269 -22.19 -9.23 -15.41
C GLU A 269 -22.23 -8.77 -13.94
N GLY A 270 -21.71 -7.56 -13.68
CA GLY A 270 -21.92 -6.84 -12.42
C GLY A 270 -20.97 -7.12 -11.26
N GLU A 271 -19.94 -7.95 -11.41
CA GLU A 271 -18.94 -8.20 -10.36
C GLU A 271 -17.56 -7.70 -10.80
N SER A 272 -17.09 -6.60 -10.19
CA SER A 272 -15.69 -6.21 -10.29
C SER A 272 -14.81 -7.37 -9.81
N PRO A 273 -13.62 -7.62 -10.40
CA PRO A 273 -12.62 -8.48 -9.77
C PRO A 273 -12.17 -7.96 -8.39
N TRP A 274 -12.63 -6.79 -7.96
CA TRP A 274 -12.44 -6.25 -6.61
C TRP A 274 -13.72 -6.27 -5.77
N ALA A 275 -14.83 -6.81 -6.31
CA ALA A 275 -16.03 -7.10 -5.56
C ALA A 275 -15.71 -8.26 -4.61
N PHE A 276 -15.28 -7.92 -3.40
CA PHE A 276 -15.15 -8.88 -2.33
C PHE A 276 -16.51 -9.54 -2.12
N PRO A 277 -16.63 -10.88 -2.22
CA PRO A 277 -17.90 -11.55 -2.02
C PRO A 277 -18.41 -11.18 -0.63
N VAL A 278 -19.51 -10.43 -0.59
CA VAL A 278 -20.23 -10.13 0.64
C VAL A 278 -21.01 -11.39 0.97
N SER A 279 -20.35 -12.40 1.54
CA SER A 279 -21.09 -13.49 2.17
C SER A 279 -21.80 -12.90 3.39
N LYS A 280 -23.10 -13.18 3.52
CA LYS A 280 -23.90 -12.79 4.68
C LYS A 280 -23.37 -13.35 6.00
N ASP A 281 -22.47 -14.33 5.92
CA ASP A 281 -21.99 -15.16 7.03
C ASP A 281 -20.47 -15.06 7.28
N GLY A 282 -19.74 -14.23 6.51
CA GLY A 282 -18.26 -14.20 6.51
C GLY A 282 -17.63 -13.32 7.58
N TYR A 283 -18.06 -13.41 8.84
CA TYR A 283 -17.40 -12.72 9.95
C TYR A 283 -16.74 -13.72 10.90
N PHE A 284 -15.48 -13.49 11.26
CA PHE A 284 -14.80 -14.23 12.34
C PHE A 284 -14.62 -13.33 13.56
N GLN A 285 -14.68 -13.95 14.73
CA GLN A 285 -14.54 -13.29 16.01
C GLN A 285 -13.05 -13.21 16.39
N HIS A 286 -12.51 -12.00 16.47
CA HIS A 286 -11.17 -11.76 17.03
C HIS A 286 -11.30 -10.69 18.13
N ASP A 287 -10.89 -11.03 19.36
CA ASP A 287 -11.06 -10.19 20.56
C ASP A 287 -12.49 -9.68 20.80
N GLY A 288 -13.51 -10.50 20.47
CA GLY A 288 -14.92 -10.19 20.71
C GLY A 288 -15.60 -9.29 19.67
N ASP A 289 -14.89 -8.86 18.61
CA ASP A 289 -15.43 -8.10 17.50
C ASP A 289 -15.60 -8.98 16.24
N TYR A 290 -16.65 -8.72 15.45
CA TYR A 290 -16.90 -9.36 14.15
C TYR A 290 -16.12 -8.63 13.05
N LEU A 291 -15.07 -9.25 12.51
CA LEU A 291 -14.31 -8.76 11.35
C LEU A 291 -14.60 -9.67 10.14
N MET A 292 -14.60 -9.11 8.93
CA MET A 292 -14.81 -9.92 7.72
C MET A 292 -13.70 -10.97 7.54
N ASP A 293 -14.02 -12.13 6.99
CA ASP A 293 -13.08 -13.21 6.68
C ASP A 293 -12.03 -12.76 5.64
N PRO A 294 -10.73 -12.76 5.98
CA PRO A 294 -9.64 -12.46 5.04
C PRO A 294 -9.62 -13.36 3.80
N SER A 295 -10.20 -14.57 3.87
CA SER A 295 -10.29 -15.48 2.72
C SER A 295 -11.14 -14.92 1.58
N CYS A 296 -12.11 -14.04 1.89
CA CYS A 296 -12.91 -13.34 0.88
C CYS A 296 -12.09 -12.30 0.09
N VAL A 297 -10.93 -11.87 0.62
CA VAL A 297 -10.02 -10.89 0.00
C VAL A 297 -8.96 -11.57 -0.89
N GLN A 298 -8.57 -12.79 -0.57
CA GLN A 298 -7.49 -13.52 -1.27
C GLN A 298 -7.84 -13.98 -2.70
N GLY A 299 -9.12 -14.11 -3.03
CA GLY A 299 -9.57 -14.75 -4.27
C GLY A 299 -9.16 -14.05 -5.57
N THR A 300 -8.92 -12.74 -5.54
CA THR A 300 -8.89 -11.93 -6.76
C THR A 300 -7.49 -11.47 -7.17
N LEU A 301 -6.48 -11.59 -6.30
CA LEU A 301 -5.13 -11.05 -6.55
C LEU A 301 -4.01 -12.10 -6.55
N SER A 302 -4.33 -13.36 -6.23
CA SER A 302 -3.39 -14.46 -6.43
C SER A 302 -2.95 -14.61 -7.90
N GLY A 303 -3.83 -14.26 -8.85
CA GLY A 303 -3.53 -14.25 -10.29
C GLY A 303 -2.47 -13.23 -10.71
N MET A 304 -2.26 -12.16 -9.91
CA MET A 304 -1.29 -11.10 -10.21
C MET A 304 0.14 -11.62 -10.38
N LYS A 305 0.50 -12.69 -9.66
CA LYS A 305 1.84 -13.29 -9.64
C LYS A 305 2.27 -13.90 -10.97
N HIS A 306 1.31 -14.23 -11.83
CA HIS A 306 1.57 -14.84 -13.13
C HIS A 306 1.60 -13.83 -14.27
N LEU A 307 1.18 -12.59 -14.01
CA LEU A 307 1.22 -11.49 -14.96
C LEU A 307 2.62 -10.86 -15.05
N PRO A 308 2.93 -10.07 -16.10
CA PRO A 308 4.25 -9.46 -16.28
C PRO A 308 4.75 -8.72 -15.04
N GLY A 309 3.88 -7.93 -14.38
CA GLY A 309 4.20 -7.25 -13.11
C GLY A 309 4.62 -8.22 -11.99
N GLY A 310 3.93 -9.34 -11.83
CA GLY A 310 4.29 -10.39 -10.87
C GLY A 310 5.61 -11.12 -11.21
N VAL A 311 5.92 -11.30 -12.49
CA VAL A 311 7.22 -11.84 -12.93
C VAL A 311 8.36 -10.87 -12.59
N ILE A 312 8.14 -9.57 -12.76
CA ILE A 312 9.09 -8.53 -12.40
C ILE A 312 9.33 -8.51 -10.89
N HIS A 313 8.26 -8.49 -10.09
CA HIS A 313 8.36 -8.58 -8.63
C HIS A 313 9.17 -9.81 -8.21
N ARG A 314 8.86 -11.00 -8.72
CA ARG A 314 9.60 -12.23 -8.41
C ARG A 314 11.09 -12.14 -8.72
N LYS A 315 11.48 -11.54 -9.86
CA LYS A 315 12.90 -11.34 -10.21
C LYS A 315 13.59 -10.38 -9.21
N ILE A 316 12.89 -9.33 -8.78
CA ILE A 316 13.38 -8.39 -7.75
C ILE A 316 13.51 -9.10 -6.39
N MET A 317 12.46 -9.81 -5.95
CA MET A 317 12.43 -10.54 -4.68
C MET A 317 13.53 -11.60 -4.59
N ASN A 318 13.75 -12.39 -5.65
CA ASN A 318 14.88 -13.32 -5.71
C ASN A 318 16.24 -12.61 -5.66
N THR A 319 16.35 -11.41 -6.23
CA THR A 319 17.61 -10.63 -6.14
C THR A 319 17.88 -10.20 -4.71
N ILE A 320 16.84 -9.82 -3.97
CA ILE A 320 16.91 -9.44 -2.56
C ILE A 320 17.33 -10.64 -1.71
N ALA A 321 16.60 -11.76 -1.80
CA ALA A 321 16.86 -12.97 -1.02
C ALA A 321 18.30 -13.50 -1.19
N ASN A 322 18.86 -13.42 -2.40
CA ASN A 322 20.22 -13.89 -2.69
C ASN A 322 21.35 -12.96 -2.17
N ASN A 323 21.01 -11.81 -1.59
CA ASN A 323 21.98 -10.79 -1.19
C ASN A 323 21.81 -10.29 0.25
N ILE A 324 20.79 -10.75 0.97
CA ILE A 324 20.57 -10.48 2.38
C ILE A 324 21.15 -11.62 3.21
#